data_AF-A0A7R8W076-F1
#
_entry.id   AF-A0A7R8W076-F1
#
_cell.length_a   1.000
_cell.length_b   1.000
_cell.length_c   1.000
_cell.angle_alpha   90.00
_cell.angle_beta   90.00
_cell.angle_gamma   90.00
#
_symmetry.space_group_name_H-M   'P 1'
#
loop_
_entity.id
_entity.type
_entity.pdbx_description
1 polymer ?
#
loop_
_entity_poly.entity_id
_entity_poly.type
_entity_poly.pdbx_seq_one_letter_code
_entity_poly.pdbx_strand_id
1 'polypeptide(L)'
;MSHIVYCIALCFCGLGRKKTKGTLSDKQFLPRNSVLTDLFQIKHFRTIYNIFCVILIILFLNTAVYDLVTTGKLNLGIELILWNFTGLQTAVLIWFGMMSTTVVLFCCFSLWANKRVRVAANSVARKYLDCGGLLAFVVYLVMFCCVPVAYIYKMGLNPGASITLLMEQVSCIVLVAAGDLSETVKTGPGSASLSTNTIVQDHILRLTAVNRHTTEALA
;
A
#
# COMPACT_ATOMS: atom_id res chain seq x y z
N MET A 1 25.34 3.65 8.31
CA MET A 1 24.14 3.81 7.44
C MET A 1 24.51 4.17 5.99
N SER A 2 25.47 5.08 5.77
CA SER A 2 25.90 5.54 4.43
C SER A 2 26.49 4.44 3.52
N HIS A 3 27.23 3.48 4.07
CA HIS A 3 27.84 2.38 3.30
C HIS A 3 26.80 1.37 2.75
N ILE A 4 25.69 1.17 3.48
CA ILE A 4 24.61 0.26 3.06
C ILE A 4 23.87 0.86 1.86
N VAL A 5 23.61 2.17 1.90
CA VAL A 5 22.95 2.90 0.80
C VAL A 5 23.80 2.88 -0.47
N TYR A 6 25.12 3.09 -0.37
CA TYR A 6 26.04 3.01 -1.51
C TYR A 6 26.16 1.60 -2.09
N CYS A 7 26.23 0.57 -1.23
CA CYS A 7 26.25 -0.82 -1.70
C CYS A 7 24.95 -1.22 -2.41
N ILE A 8 23.78 -0.80 -1.91
CA ILE A 8 22.50 -1.07 -2.56
C ILE A 8 22.38 -0.31 -3.89
N ALA A 9 22.85 0.94 -3.95
CA ALA A 9 22.88 1.75 -5.18
C ALA A 9 23.75 1.11 -6.29
N LEU A 10 24.96 0.68 -5.95
CA LEU A 10 25.88 0.02 -6.87
C LEU A 10 25.35 -1.37 -7.29
N CYS A 11 24.77 -2.12 -6.36
CA CYS A 11 24.22 -3.45 -6.63
C CYS A 11 22.97 -3.39 -7.54
N PHE A 12 22.10 -2.39 -7.37
CA PHE A 12 20.93 -2.22 -8.24
C PHE A 12 21.26 -1.63 -9.61
N CYS A 13 22.25 -0.74 -9.71
CA CYS A 13 22.71 -0.21 -11.00
C CYS A 13 23.35 -1.29 -11.91
N GLY A 14 23.83 -2.40 -11.33
CA GLY A 14 24.41 -3.54 -12.06
C GLY A 14 23.44 -4.69 -12.38
N LEU A 15 22.25 -4.75 -11.79
CA LEU A 15 21.34 -5.91 -11.87
C LEU A 15 20.11 -5.63 -12.75
N GLY A 16 20.34 -5.57 -14.06
CA GLY A 16 19.29 -5.79 -15.04
C GLY A 16 18.83 -7.25 -15.03
N ARG A 17 18.00 -7.66 -14.05
CA ARG A 17 17.40 -9.01 -14.06
C ARG A 17 16.38 -9.11 -15.20
N LYS A 18 16.63 -9.99 -16.17
CA LYS A 18 15.61 -10.47 -17.10
C LYS A 18 14.48 -11.13 -16.29
N LYS A 19 13.30 -10.52 -16.30
CA LYS A 19 12.09 -11.07 -15.66
C LYS A 19 11.58 -12.23 -16.53
N THR A 20 11.75 -13.46 -16.05
CA THR A 20 11.09 -14.64 -16.64
C THR A 20 9.57 -14.44 -16.51
N LYS A 21 8.85 -14.55 -17.62
CA LYS A 21 7.41 -14.29 -17.73
C LYS A 21 6.63 -15.38 -16.99
N GLY A 22 6.35 -15.17 -15.70
CA GLY A 22 5.23 -15.81 -15.03
C GLY A 22 4.00 -14.93 -15.25
N THR A 23 3.04 -15.38 -16.05
CA THR A 23 1.73 -14.75 -16.20
C THR A 23 0.92 -15.00 -14.92
N LEU A 24 1.01 -14.09 -13.94
CA LEU A 24 0.02 -14.09 -12.86
C LEU A 24 -1.32 -13.63 -13.46
N SER A 25 -2.37 -14.43 -13.21
CA SER A 25 -3.73 -14.12 -13.64
C SER A 25 -4.16 -12.77 -13.08
N ASP A 26 -4.82 -11.96 -13.89
CA ASP A 26 -5.26 -10.62 -13.50
C ASP A 26 -6.28 -10.68 -12.36
N LYS A 27 -6.10 -9.83 -11.34
CA LYS A 27 -6.93 -9.85 -10.14
C LYS A 27 -8.23 -9.12 -10.43
N GLN A 28 -9.29 -9.87 -10.73
CA GLN A 28 -10.62 -9.31 -10.94
C GLN A 28 -11.30 -9.01 -9.60
N PHE A 29 -11.70 -7.75 -9.40
CA PHE A 29 -12.48 -7.33 -8.24
C PHE A 29 -13.96 -7.45 -8.56
N LEU A 30 -14.61 -8.46 -8.00
CA LEU A 30 -16.06 -8.64 -8.08
C LEU A 30 -16.69 -8.14 -6.78
N PRO A 31 -17.87 -7.49 -6.83
CA PRO A 31 -18.61 -7.16 -5.63
C PRO A 31 -19.04 -8.46 -4.93
N ARG A 32 -18.40 -8.78 -3.81
CA ARG A 32 -18.69 -9.95 -2.99
C ARG A 32 -18.78 -9.52 -1.54
N ASN A 33 -19.77 -10.04 -0.82
CA ASN A 33 -19.86 -9.86 0.64
C ASN A 33 -18.63 -10.45 1.33
N SER A 34 -18.32 -9.92 2.52
CA SER A 34 -17.26 -10.50 3.33
C SER A 34 -17.64 -11.93 3.71
N VAL A 35 -16.69 -12.87 3.59
CA VAL A 35 -16.93 -14.28 3.93
C VAL A 35 -17.44 -14.42 5.36
N LEU A 36 -16.98 -13.56 6.27
CA LEU A 36 -17.41 -13.55 7.66
C LEU A 36 -18.89 -13.16 7.82
N THR A 37 -19.37 -12.20 7.02
CA THR A 37 -20.79 -11.82 6.98
C THR A 37 -21.65 -12.99 6.51
N ASP A 38 -21.22 -13.69 5.46
CA ASP A 38 -21.91 -14.88 4.95
C ASP A 38 -21.85 -16.03 5.98
N LEU A 39 -20.73 -16.17 6.69
CA LEU A 39 -20.53 -17.20 7.71
C LEU A 39 -21.37 -16.96 8.96
N PHE A 40 -21.60 -15.69 9.35
CA PHE A 40 -22.49 -15.33 10.46
C PHE A 40 -23.98 -15.53 10.17
N GLN A 41 -24.37 -15.72 8.91
CA GLN A 41 -25.74 -16.14 8.60
C GLN A 41 -26.01 -17.59 9.06
N ILE A 42 -24.97 -18.41 9.16
CA ILE A 42 -25.11 -19.79 9.61
C ILE A 42 -25.39 -19.81 11.11
N LYS A 43 -26.47 -20.51 11.51
CA LYS A 43 -26.94 -20.57 12.90
C LYS A 43 -25.84 -20.98 13.89
N HIS A 44 -24.97 -21.91 13.51
CA HIS A 44 -23.89 -22.39 14.38
C HIS A 44 -22.88 -21.30 14.77
N PHE A 45 -22.47 -20.46 13.81
CA PHE A 45 -21.52 -19.37 14.09
C PHE A 45 -22.14 -18.24 14.90
N ARG A 46 -23.43 -17.96 14.70
CA ARG A 46 -24.17 -17.00 15.52
C ARG A 46 -24.19 -17.40 17.00
N THR A 47 -24.35 -18.68 17.29
CA THR A 47 -24.29 -19.20 18.66
C THR A 47 -22.89 -19.00 19.26
N ILE A 48 -21.83 -19.28 18.51
CA ILE A 48 -20.44 -19.08 18.97
C ILE A 48 -20.18 -17.60 19.29
N TYR A 49 -20.64 -16.68 18.44
CA TYR A 49 -20.54 -15.24 18.68
C TYR A 49 -21.23 -14.83 19.99
N ASN A 50 -22.46 -15.29 20.21
CA ASN A 50 -23.20 -14.98 21.43
C ASN A 50 -22.52 -15.57 22.68
N ILE A 51 -21.98 -16.79 22.61
CA ILE A 51 -21.21 -17.39 23.71
C ILE A 51 -19.99 -16.53 24.04
N PHE A 52 -19.25 -16.07 23.03
CA PHE A 52 -18.10 -15.19 23.24
C PHE A 52 -18.52 -13.87 23.89
N CYS A 53 -19.61 -13.24 23.44
CA CYS A 53 -20.16 -12.05 24.08
C CYS A 53 -20.56 -12.30 25.55
N VAL A 54 -21.22 -13.42 25.86
CA VAL A 54 -21.61 -13.76 27.23
C VAL A 54 -20.37 -13.98 28.11
N ILE A 55 -19.36 -14.70 27.62
CA ILE A 55 -18.09 -14.90 28.33
C ILE A 55 -17.41 -13.55 28.61
N LEU A 56 -17.37 -12.65 27.63
CA LEU A 56 -16.81 -11.31 27.82
C LEU A 56 -17.59 -10.50 28.85
N ILE A 57 -18.92 -10.55 28.85
CA ILE A 57 -19.77 -9.86 29.83
C ILE A 57 -19.55 -10.42 31.23
N ILE A 58 -19.54 -11.75 31.39
CA ILE A 58 -19.31 -12.39 32.69
C ILE A 58 -17.90 -12.05 33.21
N LEU A 59 -16.88 -12.10 32.35
CA LEU A 59 -15.51 -11.71 32.71
C LEU A 59 -15.45 -10.24 33.15
N PHE A 60 -16.08 -9.35 32.40
CA PHE A 60 -16.13 -7.92 32.71
C PHE A 60 -16.83 -7.66 34.05
N LEU A 61 -17.98 -8.30 34.29
CA LEU A 61 -18.71 -8.19 35.55
C LEU A 61 -17.91 -8.76 36.72
N ASN A 62 -17.21 -9.87 36.54
CA ASN A 62 -16.38 -10.47 37.58
C ASN A 62 -15.26 -9.51 38.00
N THR A 63 -14.52 -8.96 37.03
CA THR A 63 -13.51 -7.93 37.30
C THR A 63 -14.11 -6.69 37.96
N ALA A 64 -15.27 -6.21 37.48
CA ALA A 64 -15.98 -5.06 38.06
C ALA A 64 -16.33 -5.25 39.54
N VAL A 65 -16.90 -6.41 39.87
CA VAL A 65 -17.29 -6.76 41.24
C VAL A 65 -16.07 -6.89 42.12
N TYR A 66 -15.01 -7.56 41.63
CA TYR A 66 -13.76 -7.72 42.37
C TYR A 66 -13.11 -6.37 42.72
N ASP A 67 -13.05 -5.44 41.76
CA ASP A 67 -12.50 -4.10 41.97
C ASP A 67 -13.33 -3.27 42.95
N LEU A 68 -14.66 -3.38 42.88
CA LEU A 68 -15.58 -2.67 43.77
C LEU A 68 -15.46 -3.17 45.22
N VAL A 69 -15.36 -4.49 45.42
CA VAL A 69 -15.24 -5.10 46.76
C VAL A 69 -13.87 -4.80 47.39
N THR A 70 -12.80 -4.85 46.60
CA THR A 70 -11.42 -4.72 47.12
C THR A 70 -10.99 -3.26 47.28
N THR A 71 -11.30 -2.41 46.29
CA THR A 71 -10.75 -1.05 46.20
C THR A 71 -11.81 0.03 46.43
N GLY A 72 -13.11 -0.33 46.36
CA GLY A 72 -14.22 0.62 46.47
C GLY A 72 -14.37 1.55 45.26
N LYS A 73 -13.58 1.35 44.20
CA LYS A 73 -13.58 2.11 42.95
C LYS A 73 -13.58 1.15 41.77
N LEU A 74 -14.40 1.43 40.76
CA LEU A 74 -14.45 0.65 39.51
C LEU A 74 -13.23 0.98 38.65
N ASN A 75 -12.12 0.30 38.90
CA ASN A 75 -10.90 0.46 38.14
C ASN A 75 -10.67 -0.74 37.22
N LEU A 76 -11.58 -0.90 36.25
CA LEU A 76 -11.73 -2.00 35.28
C LEU A 76 -10.53 -2.18 34.32
N GLY A 77 -9.32 -1.82 34.73
CA GLY A 77 -8.15 -1.69 33.88
C GLY A 77 -8.17 -0.46 32.98
N ILE A 78 -9.11 0.48 33.17
CA ILE A 78 -9.20 1.71 32.36
C ILE A 78 -7.92 2.55 32.51
N GLU A 79 -7.37 2.63 33.72
CA GLU A 79 -6.07 3.26 34.00
C GLU A 79 -4.92 2.55 33.26
N LEU A 80 -4.92 1.21 33.19
CA LEU A 80 -3.95 0.46 32.39
C LEU A 80 -4.10 0.76 30.90
N ILE A 81 -5.33 0.83 30.38
CA ILE A 81 -5.60 1.16 28.98
C ILE A 81 -5.11 2.59 28.68
N LEU A 82 -5.49 3.57 29.50
CA LEU A 82 -5.04 4.96 29.38
C LEU A 82 -3.52 5.07 29.45
N TRP A 83 -2.89 4.35 30.38
CA TRP A 83 -1.44 4.28 30.48
C TRP A 83 -0.83 3.69 29.19
N ASN A 84 -1.38 2.62 28.64
CA ASN A 84 -0.91 2.03 27.38
C ASN A 84 -1.03 2.98 26.17
N PHE A 85 -2.05 3.86 26.17
CA PHE A 85 -2.28 4.86 25.14
C PHE A 85 -1.74 6.26 25.48
N THR A 86 -0.98 6.38 26.57
CA THR A 86 -0.30 7.64 26.90
C THR A 86 0.73 7.95 25.81
N GLY A 87 0.65 9.14 25.21
CA GLY A 87 1.48 9.51 24.05
C GLY A 87 0.88 9.18 22.67
N LEU A 88 -0.37 8.70 22.60
CA LEU A 88 -1.06 8.49 21.32
C LEU A 88 -1.14 9.77 20.47
N GLN A 89 -1.31 10.94 21.10
CA GLN A 89 -1.34 12.22 20.38
C GLN A 89 -0.04 12.48 19.63
N THR A 90 1.10 12.20 20.26
CA THR A 90 2.42 12.32 19.64
C THR A 90 2.59 11.29 18.52
N ALA A 91 2.11 10.06 18.72
CA ALA A 91 2.11 9.03 17.68
C ALA A 91 1.26 9.46 16.46
N VAL A 92 0.09 10.05 16.67
CA VAL A 92 -0.79 10.57 15.62
C VAL A 92 -0.12 11.73 14.86
N LEU A 93 0.58 12.63 15.55
CA LEU A 93 1.35 13.71 14.89
C LEU A 93 2.46 13.15 14.00
N ILE A 94 3.23 12.16 14.49
CA ILE A 94 4.27 11.48 13.70
C ILE A 94 3.63 10.81 12.49
N TRP A 95 2.49 10.15 12.67
CA TRP A 95 1.74 9.50 11.59
C TRP A 95 1.29 10.50 10.51
N PHE A 96 0.73 11.66 10.90
CA PHE A 96 0.39 12.70 9.93
C PHE A 96 1.62 13.19 9.16
N GLY A 97 2.76 13.33 9.83
CA GLY A 97 4.05 13.63 9.18
C GLY A 97 4.43 12.57 8.14
N MET A 98 4.33 11.29 8.49
CA MET A 98 4.60 10.15 7.60
C MET A 98 3.67 10.12 6.38
N MET A 99 2.37 10.37 6.59
CA MET A 99 1.38 10.47 5.52
C MET A 99 1.72 11.63 4.58
N SER A 100 2.05 12.80 5.12
CA SER A 100 2.46 13.96 4.32
C SER A 100 3.68 13.66 3.45
N THR A 101 4.71 13.01 4.01
CA THR A 101 5.91 12.65 3.23
C THR A 101 5.61 11.67 2.10
N THR A 102 4.63 10.77 2.27
CA THR A 102 4.22 9.82 1.23
C THR A 102 3.52 10.53 0.07
N VAL A 103 2.69 11.55 0.36
CA VAL A 103 2.06 12.38 -0.68
C VAL A 103 3.11 13.17 -1.47
N VAL A 104 4.09 13.76 -0.78
CA VAL A 104 5.19 14.50 -1.41
C VAL A 104 5.97 13.60 -2.36
N LEU A 105 6.28 12.36 -1.96
CA LEU A 105 6.91 11.41 -2.85
C LEU A 105 6.10 11.13 -4.11
N PHE A 106 4.79 10.91 -3.97
CA PHE A 106 3.93 10.63 -5.10
C PHE A 106 3.96 11.79 -6.11
N CYS A 107 3.98 13.04 -5.62
CA CYS A 107 4.20 14.21 -6.46
C CYS A 107 5.58 14.21 -7.11
N CYS A 108 6.66 13.94 -6.35
CA CYS A 108 8.02 13.85 -6.88
C CYS A 108 8.15 12.78 -7.98
N PHE A 109 7.53 11.61 -7.79
CA PHE A 109 7.52 10.51 -8.74
C PHE A 109 6.71 10.87 -10.00
N SER A 110 5.56 11.51 -9.84
CA SER A 110 4.75 12.03 -10.96
C SER A 110 5.51 13.07 -11.79
N LEU A 111 6.25 13.98 -11.14
CA LEU A 111 7.10 14.95 -11.81
C LEU A 111 8.28 14.28 -12.53
N TRP A 112 8.89 13.27 -11.91
CA TRP A 112 9.95 12.48 -12.51
C TRP A 112 9.44 11.73 -13.76
N ALA A 113 8.27 11.09 -13.70
CA ALA A 113 7.64 10.43 -14.84
C ALA A 113 7.35 11.42 -16.00
N ASN A 114 6.84 12.61 -15.68
CA ASN A 114 6.58 13.66 -16.67
C ASN A 114 7.86 14.25 -17.30
N LYS A 115 8.97 14.28 -16.55
CA LYS A 115 10.28 14.67 -17.09
C LYS A 115 10.87 13.57 -17.97
N ARG A 116 10.64 12.30 -17.62
CA ARG A 116 11.06 11.14 -18.42
C ARG A 116 10.49 11.20 -19.83
N VAL A 117 9.20 11.52 -19.99
CA VAL A 117 8.53 11.62 -21.32
C VAL A 117 9.14 12.71 -22.20
N ARG A 118 9.61 13.82 -21.61
CA ARG A 118 10.20 14.95 -22.34
C ARG A 118 11.66 14.76 -22.76
N VAL A 119 12.37 13.77 -22.20
CA VAL A 119 13.78 13.50 -22.51
C VAL A 119 13.91 12.42 -23.57
N ALA A 120 14.63 12.71 -24.66
CA ALA A 120 14.86 11.81 -25.78
C ALA A 120 15.45 10.45 -25.36
N ALA A 121 14.99 9.38 -26.02
CA ALA A 121 15.17 7.98 -25.61
C ALA A 121 16.63 7.47 -25.57
N ASN A 122 17.58 8.17 -26.20
CA ASN A 122 18.95 7.68 -26.41
C ASN A 122 20.04 8.41 -25.60
N SER A 123 19.66 9.27 -24.64
CA SER A 123 20.63 10.02 -23.85
C SER A 123 21.09 9.25 -22.61
N VAL A 124 22.40 9.27 -22.33
CA VAL A 124 23.01 8.80 -21.07
C VAL A 124 22.32 9.45 -19.85
N ALA A 125 21.79 10.67 -20.02
CA ALA A 125 21.05 11.39 -18.99
C ALA A 125 19.78 10.65 -18.53
N ARG A 126 19.11 9.87 -19.40
CA ARG A 126 17.93 9.07 -19.01
C ARG A 126 18.30 7.92 -18.08
N LYS A 127 19.45 7.26 -18.30
CA LYS A 127 19.95 6.20 -17.41
C LYS A 127 20.28 6.76 -16.02
N TYR A 128 20.92 7.94 -15.95
CA TYR A 128 21.20 8.60 -14.67
C TYR A 128 19.92 9.06 -13.96
N LEU A 129 18.93 9.57 -14.70
CA LEU A 129 17.61 9.93 -14.16
C LEU A 129 16.86 8.72 -13.60
N ASP A 130 16.94 7.58 -14.28
CA ASP A 130 16.31 6.32 -13.86
C ASP A 130 17.00 5.74 -12.62
N CYS A 131 18.33 5.69 -12.62
CA CYS A 131 19.10 5.23 -11.48
C CYS A 131 18.92 6.15 -10.26
N GLY A 132 18.88 7.47 -10.47
CA GLY A 132 18.67 8.45 -9.41
C GLY A 132 17.27 8.36 -8.81
N GLY A 133 16.23 8.20 -9.64
CA GLY A 133 14.85 8.00 -9.17
C GLY A 133 14.69 6.72 -8.35
N LEU A 134 15.25 5.61 -8.83
CA LEU A 134 15.23 4.33 -8.10
C LEU A 134 15.98 4.43 -6.77
N LEU A 135 17.15 5.05 -6.75
CA LEU A 135 17.93 5.24 -5.54
C LEU A 135 17.19 6.11 -4.51
N ALA A 136 16.62 7.23 -4.95
CA ALA A 136 15.83 8.11 -4.08
C ALA A 136 14.64 7.37 -3.45
N PHE A 137 13.98 6.50 -4.22
CA PHE A 137 12.88 5.68 -3.73
C PHE A 137 13.33 4.64 -2.68
N VAL A 138 14.43 3.92 -2.94
CA VAL A 138 14.97 2.95 -1.97
C VAL A 138 15.44 3.63 -0.69
N VAL A 139 16.12 4.78 -0.80
CA VAL A 139 16.53 5.58 0.35
C VAL A 139 15.33 6.03 1.15
N TYR A 140 14.25 6.46 0.49
CA TYR A 140 13.02 6.80 1.18
C TYR A 140 12.44 5.63 1.96
N LEU A 141 12.30 4.44 1.36
CA LEU A 141 11.75 3.28 2.05
C LEU A 141 12.55 2.92 3.31
N VAL A 142 13.88 3.01 3.23
CA VAL A 142 14.75 2.77 4.39
C VAL A 142 14.55 3.84 5.46
N MET A 143 14.52 5.12 5.08
CA MET A 143 14.27 6.22 6.01
C MET A 143 12.89 6.10 6.67
N PHE A 144 11.86 5.76 5.90
CA PHE A 144 10.50 5.55 6.38
C PHE A 144 10.41 4.39 7.38
N CYS A 145 11.26 3.37 7.26
CA CYS A 145 11.36 2.29 8.25
C CYS A 145 12.14 2.68 9.50
N CYS A 146 13.25 3.42 9.35
CA CYS A 146 14.13 3.72 10.49
C CYS A 146 13.63 4.88 11.35
N VAL A 147 12.98 5.90 10.77
CA VAL A 147 12.48 7.09 11.47
C VAL A 147 11.48 6.76 12.59
N PRO A 148 10.38 6.02 12.34
CA PRO A 148 9.40 5.70 13.39
C PRO A 148 10.03 4.85 14.51
N VAL A 149 10.90 3.89 14.16
CA VAL A 149 11.61 3.05 15.13
C VAL A 149 12.55 3.88 16.01
N ALA A 150 13.30 4.81 15.41
CA ALA A 150 14.18 5.71 16.16
C ALA A 150 13.39 6.66 17.08
N TYR A 151 12.21 7.11 16.64
CA TYR A 151 11.31 7.94 17.47
C TYR A 151 10.74 7.17 18.65
N ILE A 152 10.30 5.93 18.44
CA ILE A 152 9.83 5.03 19.52
C ILE A 152 10.92 4.88 20.58
N TYR A 153 12.17 4.64 20.15
CA TYR A 153 13.29 4.48 21.07
C TYR A 153 13.66 5.76 21.83
N LYS A 154 13.62 6.92 21.17
CA LYS A 154 13.99 8.20 21.79
C LYS A 154 12.93 8.77 22.74
N MET A 155 11.65 8.61 22.40
CA MET A 155 10.55 9.15 23.21
C MET A 155 10.01 8.15 24.23
N GLY A 156 10.42 6.88 24.16
CA GLY A 156 9.95 5.84 25.08
C GLY A 156 8.43 5.68 25.04
N LEU A 157 7.84 5.63 23.84
CA LEU A 157 6.39 5.53 23.71
C LEU A 157 5.86 4.28 24.41
N ASN A 158 4.71 4.43 25.06
CA ASN A 158 4.00 3.33 25.67
C ASN A 158 3.71 2.23 24.63
N PRO A 159 3.66 0.95 25.05
CA PRO A 159 3.59 -0.18 24.13
C PRO A 159 2.32 -0.16 23.26
N GLY A 160 1.19 0.32 23.80
CA GLY A 160 -0.05 0.49 23.03
C GLY A 160 0.10 1.45 21.85
N ALA A 161 0.59 2.66 22.10
CA ALA A 161 0.80 3.66 21.06
C ALA A 161 1.84 3.22 20.01
N SER A 162 2.89 2.51 20.44
CA SER A 162 3.93 1.99 19.55
C SER A 162 3.40 0.95 18.56
N ILE A 163 2.56 0.01 19.02
CA ILE A 163 1.96 -1.01 18.15
C ILE A 163 1.03 -0.38 17.12
N THR A 164 0.21 0.60 17.52
CA THR A 164 -0.65 1.32 16.59
C THR A 164 0.15 2.00 15.48
N LEU A 165 1.24 2.69 15.84
CA LEU A 165 2.10 3.38 14.88
C LEU A 165 2.83 2.41 13.93
N LEU A 166 3.31 1.27 14.43
CA LEU A 166 3.96 0.24 13.61
C LEU A 166 2.97 -0.46 12.67
N MET A 167 1.75 -0.77 13.12
CA MET A 167 0.72 -1.37 12.27
C MET A 167 0.38 -0.46 11.09
N GLU A 168 0.24 0.82 11.38
CA GLU A 168 -0.08 1.82 10.36
C GLU A 168 1.10 2.07 9.39
N GLN A 169 2.33 2.05 9.89
CA GLN A 169 3.53 2.06 9.05
C GLN A 169 3.54 0.91 8.03
N VAL A 170 3.21 -0.32 8.46
CA VAL A 170 3.15 -1.49 7.57
C VAL A 170 2.07 -1.32 6.49
N SER A 171 0.90 -0.78 6.86
CA SER A 171 -0.18 -0.46 5.91
C SER A 171 0.28 0.50 4.82
N CYS A 172 0.98 1.57 5.18
CA CYS A 172 1.54 2.53 4.21
C CYS A 172 2.56 1.88 3.27
N ILE A 173 3.46 1.04 3.79
CA ILE A 173 4.48 0.36 2.96
C ILE A 173 3.81 -0.59 1.96
N VAL A 174 2.79 -1.34 2.39
CA VAL A 174 2.04 -2.23 1.51
C VAL A 174 1.32 -1.44 0.43
N LEU A 175 0.74 -0.28 0.76
CA LEU A 175 0.08 0.60 -0.20
C LEU A 175 1.06 1.11 -1.27
N VAL A 176 2.24 1.57 -0.86
CA VAL A 176 3.29 2.05 -1.77
C VAL A 176 3.80 0.92 -2.67
N ALA A 177 4.10 -0.25 -2.09
CA ALA A 177 4.57 -1.41 -2.85
C ALA A 177 3.52 -1.93 -3.85
N ALA A 178 2.23 -1.92 -3.47
CA ALA A 178 1.14 -2.30 -4.37
C ALA A 178 0.99 -1.31 -5.55
N GLY A 179 1.23 -0.02 -5.31
CA GLY A 179 1.27 1.02 -6.34
C GLY A 179 2.35 0.73 -7.40
N ASP A 180 3.57 0.47 -6.95
CA ASP A 180 4.68 0.14 -7.86
C ASP A 180 4.42 -1.14 -8.66
N LEU A 181 3.87 -2.19 -8.02
CA LEU A 181 3.52 -3.43 -8.71
C LEU A 181 2.46 -3.18 -9.79
N SER A 182 1.44 -2.38 -9.52
CA SER A 182 0.41 -1.98 -10.50
C SER A 182 1.03 -1.28 -11.72
N GLU A 183 1.97 -0.35 -11.51
CA GLU A 183 2.65 0.33 -12.60
C GLU A 183 3.59 -0.60 -13.40
N THR A 184 4.29 -1.53 -12.73
CA THR A 184 5.13 -2.52 -13.42
C THR A 184 4.31 -3.55 -14.23
N VAL A 185 3.07 -3.83 -13.82
CA VAL A 185 2.13 -4.67 -14.58
C VAL A 185 1.62 -3.93 -15.81
N LYS A 186 1.25 -2.64 -15.69
CA LYS A 186 0.80 -1.82 -16.82
C LYS A 186 1.89 -1.60 -17.89
N THR A 187 3.15 -1.50 -17.46
CA THR A 187 4.31 -1.27 -18.34
C THR A 187 4.93 -2.57 -18.91
N GLY A 188 4.41 -3.74 -18.54
CA GLY A 188 4.82 -5.02 -19.13
C GLY A 188 4.46 -5.08 -20.63
N PRO A 189 5.24 -5.80 -21.46
CA PRO A 189 5.14 -5.78 -22.94
C PRO A 189 3.81 -6.29 -23.53
N GLY A 190 2.81 -6.65 -22.72
CA GLY A 190 1.47 -7.05 -23.16
C GLY A 190 0.50 -5.87 -23.41
N SER A 191 0.79 -4.67 -22.92
CA SER A 191 -0.02 -3.46 -23.21
C SER A 191 0.32 -2.85 -24.58
N ALA A 192 1.53 -3.10 -25.11
CA ALA A 192 1.90 -2.73 -26.48
C ALA A 192 1.16 -3.58 -27.53
N SER A 193 0.82 -4.85 -27.24
CA SER A 193 0.06 -5.69 -28.16
C SER A 193 -1.43 -5.39 -28.16
N LEU A 194 -2.02 -4.92 -27.05
CA LEU A 194 -3.44 -4.61 -27.01
C LEU A 194 -3.73 -3.28 -27.71
N SER A 195 -2.91 -2.24 -27.50
CA SER A 195 -3.06 -0.95 -28.20
C SER A 195 -2.81 -1.06 -29.70
N THR A 196 -1.84 -1.88 -30.15
CA THR A 196 -1.62 -2.10 -31.58
C THR A 196 -2.81 -2.80 -32.23
N ASN A 197 -3.45 -3.76 -31.56
CA ASN A 197 -4.64 -4.43 -32.10
C ASN A 197 -5.86 -3.52 -32.17
N THR A 198 -6.06 -2.61 -31.20
CA THR A 198 -7.18 -1.65 -31.26
C THR A 198 -6.97 -0.58 -32.34
N ILE A 199 -5.74 -0.09 -32.52
CA ILE A 199 -5.42 0.90 -33.56
C ILE A 199 -5.46 0.27 -34.95
N VAL A 200 -4.99 -0.98 -35.11
CA VAL A 200 -5.07 -1.72 -36.39
C VAL A 200 -6.53 -2.09 -36.72
N GLN A 201 -7.34 -2.50 -35.74
CA GLN A 201 -8.78 -2.75 -35.96
C GLN A 201 -9.54 -1.47 -36.35
N ASP A 202 -9.25 -0.33 -35.72
CA ASP A 202 -9.90 0.94 -36.07
C ASP A 202 -9.53 1.40 -37.49
N HIS A 203 -8.26 1.21 -37.90
CA HIS A 203 -7.81 1.55 -39.24
C HIS A 203 -8.40 0.62 -40.32
N ILE A 204 -8.56 -0.68 -40.04
CA ILE A 204 -9.22 -1.64 -40.95
C ILE A 204 -10.71 -1.35 -41.09
N LEU A 205 -11.40 -0.99 -40.00
CA LEU A 205 -12.81 -0.58 -40.04
C LEU A 205 -13.02 0.71 -40.84
N ARG A 206 -12.12 1.69 -40.70
CA ARG A 206 -12.12 2.94 -41.49
C ARG A 206 -11.89 2.67 -42.98
N LEU A 207 -10.93 1.81 -43.34
CA LEU A 207 -10.66 1.46 -44.74
C LEU A 207 -11.81 0.66 -45.37
N THR A 208 -12.46 -0.21 -44.62
CA THR A 208 -13.64 -0.97 -45.09
C THR A 208 -14.87 -0.07 -45.27
N ALA A 209 -15.04 0.93 -44.41
CA ALA A 209 -16.11 1.92 -44.53
C ALA A 209 -15.90 2.89 -45.71
N VAL A 210 -14.66 3.32 -45.97
CA VAL A 210 -14.33 4.16 -47.13
C VAL A 210 -14.56 3.41 -48.44
N ASN A 211 -14.14 2.14 -48.53
CA ASN A 211 -14.26 1.37 -49.77
C ASN A 211 -15.73 1.03 -50.11
N ARG A 212 -16.59 0.88 -49.09
CA ARG A 212 -18.04 0.68 -49.25
C ARG A 212 -18.74 1.91 -49.84
N HIS A 213 -18.33 3.12 -49.45
CA HIS A 213 -18.91 4.35 -49.98
C HIS A 213 -18.51 4.62 -51.45
N THR A 214 -17.31 4.21 -51.87
CA THR A 214 -16.88 4.36 -53.27
C THR A 214 -17.56 3.37 -54.23
N THR A 215 -17.99 2.19 -53.74
CA THR A 215 -18.72 1.21 -54.55
C THR A 215 -20.19 1.59 -54.78
N GLU A 216 -20.79 2.39 -53.90
CA GLU A 216 -22.18 2.88 -54.04
C GLU A 216 -22.29 4.14 -54.91
N ALA A 217 -21.18 4.80 -55.24
CA ALA A 217 -21.14 5.97 -56.12
C ALA A 217 -20.85 5.62 -57.60
N LEU A 218 -20.63 4.34 -57.91
CA LEU A 218 -20.30 3.82 -59.25
C LEU A 218 -21.36 2.82 -59.78
N ALA A 219 -22.49 2.67 -59.08
CA ALA A 219 -23.68 1.95 -59.52
C ALA A 219 -24.82 2.94 -59.78
#